data_AF-A0A964A666-F1
#
_entry.id   AF-A0A964A666-F1
#
_cell.length_a   1.000
_cell.length_b   1.000
_cell.length_c   1.000
_cell.angle_alpha   90.00
_cell.angle_beta   90.00
_cell.angle_gamma   90.00
#
_symmetry.space_group_name_H-M   'P 1'
#
loop_
_entity.id
_entity.type
_entity.pdbx_description
1 polymer ?
#
loop_
_entity_poly.entity_id
_entity_poly.type
_entity_poly.pdbx_seq_one_letter_code
_entity_poly.pdbx_strand_id
1 'polypeptide(L)'
;MKKQLFSFALLCAGFGTLLFSACGSGDTSEEQDDNMDTSIVEQAADASEAYNVVLPSPLQIARIFQQAGLTYQADLVNKIENSGLYATQTGKTLNFGVYSSDLAYLVLNNQNQEALVYLKSLKDMAGNIGLSPIFNDEKLVNTFEKNMGNPDSLISVLAEIQEKLDMILQDNEQEHLHAVIFAGAWVEGMYMGSKVSVQGSQDGVNNKLMEQMNILESLITGLQQQPDKNDEINSLIGQLQDVHKFYEELNARAGEQTPTLTAEKKKELSDRISLIRNGIVKVN
;
A
#
# COMPACT_ATOMS: atom_id res chain seq x y z
N MET A 1 -16.08 -76.21 25.50
CA MET A 1 -16.93 -77.03 24.60
C MET A 1 -16.94 -76.35 23.24
N LYS A 2 -16.46 -77.05 22.21
CA LYS A 2 -16.42 -76.64 20.79
C LYS A 2 -17.63 -77.23 20.06
N LYS A 3 -17.93 -76.64 18.89
CA LYS A 3 -18.79 -77.08 17.75
C LYS A 3 -20.14 -76.32 17.68
N GLN A 4 -20.70 -75.98 16.52
CA GLN A 4 -20.29 -75.98 15.10
C GLN A 4 -21.33 -75.16 14.30
N LEU A 5 -20.88 -74.49 13.24
CA LEU A 5 -21.43 -74.41 11.87
C LEU A 5 -22.92 -74.72 11.62
N PHE A 6 -23.64 -73.85 10.91
CA PHE A 6 -24.21 -74.15 9.57
C PHE A 6 -24.80 -72.88 8.89
N SER A 7 -24.64 -72.83 7.57
CA SER A 7 -25.17 -71.85 6.62
C SER A 7 -26.56 -72.29 6.15
N PHE A 8 -27.53 -71.37 5.93
CA PHE A 8 -28.32 -71.26 4.69
C PHE A 8 -29.29 -70.07 4.72
N ALA A 9 -29.62 -69.62 3.51
CA ALA A 9 -30.41 -68.46 3.12
C ALA A 9 -31.86 -68.41 3.66
N LEU A 10 -32.40 -67.20 3.78
CA LEU A 10 -33.80 -66.93 3.45
C LEU A 10 -34.01 -65.46 3.05
N LEU A 11 -34.57 -65.28 1.85
CA LEU A 11 -35.29 -64.09 1.41
C LEU A 11 -36.32 -63.68 2.47
N CYS A 12 -36.41 -62.39 2.79
CA CYS A 12 -37.67 -61.75 3.16
C CYS A 12 -37.58 -60.24 2.93
N ALA A 13 -38.66 -59.71 2.36
CA ALA A 13 -38.84 -58.36 1.88
C ALA A 13 -38.65 -57.29 2.98
N GLY A 14 -37.89 -56.24 2.66
CA GLY A 14 -37.71 -55.06 3.49
C GLY A 14 -38.04 -53.82 2.69
N PHE A 15 -39.22 -53.26 2.97
CA PHE A 15 -39.74 -51.99 2.49
C PHE A 15 -38.97 -50.84 3.16
N GLY A 16 -38.56 -49.84 2.37
CA GLY A 16 -38.14 -48.53 2.89
C GLY A 16 -36.66 -48.24 2.75
N THR A 17 -36.32 -47.35 1.81
CA THR A 17 -35.23 -46.39 2.00
C THR A 17 -35.40 -45.20 1.05
N LEU A 18 -35.13 -44.04 1.64
CA LEU A 18 -35.15 -42.71 1.08
C LEU A 18 -34.26 -42.61 -0.17
N LEU A 19 -34.81 -42.09 -1.27
CA LEU A 19 -34.03 -41.65 -2.42
C LEU A 19 -33.74 -40.15 -2.26
N PHE A 20 -32.54 -39.83 -1.76
CA PHE A 20 -31.86 -38.61 -2.16
C PHE A 20 -31.49 -38.76 -3.63
N SER A 21 -32.15 -38.00 -4.51
CA SER A 21 -31.74 -37.89 -5.90
C SER A 21 -30.53 -36.98 -5.99
N ALA A 22 -29.47 -37.56 -6.52
CA ALA A 22 -28.26 -36.90 -6.96
C ALA A 22 -28.41 -36.35 -8.38
N CYS A 23 -27.52 -35.41 -8.69
CA CYS A 23 -26.92 -35.10 -9.99
C CYS A 23 -27.72 -34.28 -11.02
N GLY A 24 -27.26 -33.05 -11.20
CA GLY A 24 -27.30 -32.31 -12.47
C GLY A 24 -25.97 -31.59 -12.63
N SER A 25 -25.06 -32.23 -13.36
CA SER A 25 -23.72 -31.76 -13.73
C SER A 25 -23.73 -30.51 -14.61
N GLY A 26 -22.81 -29.59 -14.35
CA GLY A 26 -22.40 -28.55 -15.30
C GLY A 26 -21.25 -27.74 -14.70
N ASP A 27 -20.07 -27.84 -15.33
CA ASP A 27 -18.80 -27.20 -14.94
C ASP A 27 -18.96 -25.75 -14.45
N THR A 28 -18.35 -25.46 -13.30
CA THR A 28 -17.96 -24.11 -12.91
C THR A 28 -16.47 -24.13 -12.61
N SER A 29 -15.70 -23.55 -13.52
CA SER A 29 -14.39 -22.97 -13.22
C SER A 29 -14.58 -21.97 -12.08
N GLU A 30 -13.99 -22.25 -10.92
CA GLU A 30 -13.85 -21.28 -9.84
C GLU A 30 -12.88 -20.19 -10.32
N GLU A 31 -13.42 -19.05 -10.73
CA GLU A 31 -12.70 -17.79 -10.65
C GLU A 31 -12.55 -17.46 -9.17
N GLN A 32 -11.32 -17.56 -8.68
CA GLN A 32 -10.94 -17.14 -7.35
C GLN A 32 -10.97 -15.61 -7.30
N ASP A 33 -12.10 -15.07 -6.83
CA ASP A 33 -12.28 -13.67 -6.48
C ASP A 33 -11.46 -13.37 -5.22
N ASP A 34 -10.21 -12.95 -5.39
CA ASP A 34 -9.39 -12.36 -4.32
C ASP A 34 -9.91 -10.96 -4.00
N ASN A 35 -11.09 -10.91 -3.38
CA ASN A 35 -11.62 -9.72 -2.75
C ASN A 35 -10.88 -9.52 -1.41
N MET A 36 -9.70 -8.90 -1.47
CA MET A 36 -9.01 -8.39 -0.29
C MET A 36 -9.83 -7.23 0.26
N ASP A 37 -10.71 -7.56 1.22
CA ASP A 37 -11.57 -6.63 1.95
C ASP A 37 -10.76 -5.42 2.43
N THR A 38 -10.96 -4.29 1.76
CA THR A 38 -10.35 -3.01 2.13
C THR A 38 -11.31 -2.30 3.09
N SER A 39 -11.61 -2.95 4.21
CA SER A 39 -12.33 -2.32 5.31
C SER A 39 -11.34 -1.42 6.05
N ILE A 40 -11.44 -0.12 5.80
CA ILE A 40 -10.84 0.91 6.67
C ILE A 40 -11.53 0.74 8.03
N VAL A 41 -10.83 0.19 9.00
CA VAL A 41 -11.31 0.10 10.38
C VAL A 41 -11.29 1.52 10.95
N GLU A 42 -12.46 2.16 10.92
CA GLU A 42 -12.70 3.43 11.60
C GLU A 42 -12.83 3.13 13.10
N GLN A 43 -11.69 3.06 13.80
CA GLN A 43 -11.66 2.88 15.25
C GLN A 43 -11.72 4.25 15.94
N ALA A 44 -12.79 4.49 16.69
CA ALA A 44 -12.97 5.70 17.49
C ALA A 44 -11.81 5.86 18.48
N ALA A 45 -11.15 7.02 18.43
CA ALA A 45 -10.00 7.35 19.25
C ALA A 45 -10.38 7.43 20.73
N ASP A 46 -9.85 6.51 21.54
CA ASP A 46 -9.80 6.65 23.00
C ASP A 46 -8.53 7.42 23.36
N ALA A 47 -8.66 8.49 24.14
CA ALA A 47 -7.65 9.54 24.31
C ALA A 47 -6.51 9.17 25.28
N SER A 48 -6.08 7.91 25.29
CA SER A 48 -4.95 7.44 26.12
C SER A 48 -3.91 6.56 25.43
N GLU A 49 -3.98 6.35 24.10
CA GLU A 49 -2.95 5.64 23.33
C GLU A 49 -2.50 6.49 22.14
N ALA A 50 -1.35 7.15 22.28
CA ALA A 50 -0.97 8.33 21.48
C ALA A 50 -0.47 8.06 20.05
N TYR A 51 -0.54 6.83 19.52
CA TYR A 51 -0.01 6.51 18.18
C TYR A 51 -0.86 5.52 17.36
N ASN A 52 -2.14 5.33 17.70
CA ASN A 52 -3.02 4.35 17.02
C ASN A 52 -3.60 4.84 15.68
N VAL A 53 -2.80 5.54 14.86
CA VAL A 53 -3.20 5.86 13.48
C VAL A 53 -2.80 4.71 12.57
N VAL A 54 -3.77 3.91 12.14
CA VAL A 54 -3.55 2.84 11.16
C VAL A 54 -3.39 3.46 9.78
N LEU A 55 -2.16 3.47 9.25
CA LEU A 55 -1.84 3.99 7.92
C LEU A 55 -1.60 2.82 6.95
N PRO A 56 -2.04 2.93 5.68
CA PRO A 56 -1.75 1.90 4.68
C PRO A 56 -0.25 1.78 4.40
N SER A 57 0.17 0.61 3.94
CA SER A 57 1.52 0.40 3.39
C SER A 57 1.69 1.06 2.00
N PRO A 58 2.92 1.39 1.59
CA PRO A 58 3.22 1.86 0.24
C PRO A 58 2.71 0.89 -0.85
N LEU A 59 2.80 -0.42 -0.60
CA LEU A 59 2.28 -1.45 -1.50
C LEU A 59 0.76 -1.35 -1.69
N GLN A 60 0.01 -1.09 -0.62
CA GLN A 60 -1.45 -0.90 -0.70
C GLN A 60 -1.80 0.33 -1.55
N ILE A 61 -1.11 1.46 -1.35
CA ILE A 61 -1.32 2.67 -2.16
C ILE A 61 -1.03 2.40 -3.64
N ALA A 62 0.09 1.75 -3.95
CA ALA A 62 0.45 1.43 -5.32
C ALA A 62 -0.57 0.48 -5.99
N ARG A 63 -1.07 -0.52 -5.26
CA ARG A 63 -2.13 -1.42 -5.74
C ARG A 63 -3.44 -0.70 -6.03
N ILE A 64 -3.87 0.22 -5.16
CA ILE A 64 -5.08 1.02 -5.34
C ILE A 64 -5.06 1.72 -6.71
N PHE A 65 -3.94 2.36 -7.05
CA PHE A 65 -3.81 3.04 -8.34
C PHE A 65 -3.66 2.07 -9.52
N GLN A 66 -2.89 0.99 -9.37
CA GLN A 66 -2.76 -0.03 -10.41
C GLN A 66 -4.12 -0.62 -10.80
N GLN A 67 -4.93 -1.05 -9.81
CA GLN A 67 -6.28 -1.58 -10.02
C GLN A 67 -7.22 -0.54 -10.62
N ALA A 68 -6.99 0.74 -10.35
CA ALA A 68 -7.73 1.85 -10.92
C ALA A 68 -7.35 2.19 -12.37
N GLY A 69 -6.43 1.43 -12.98
CA GLY A 69 -6.01 1.59 -14.37
C GLY A 69 -4.82 2.55 -14.58
N LEU A 70 -4.06 2.86 -13.52
CA LEU A 70 -2.85 3.66 -13.64
C LEU A 70 -1.88 2.98 -14.62
N THR A 71 -1.65 3.62 -15.76
CA THR A 71 -0.73 3.12 -16.78
C THR A 71 0.72 3.36 -16.37
N TYR A 72 1.58 2.37 -16.60
CA TYR A 72 3.01 2.49 -16.33
C TYR A 72 3.67 3.65 -17.11
N GLN A 73 4.48 4.46 -16.42
CA GLN A 73 5.32 5.52 -16.97
C GLN A 73 6.66 5.51 -16.23
N ALA A 74 7.74 5.25 -16.98
CA ALA A 74 9.08 5.04 -16.42
C ALA A 74 9.69 6.29 -15.77
N ASP A 75 9.24 7.48 -16.15
CA ASP A 75 9.78 8.76 -15.67
C ASP A 75 9.08 9.29 -14.41
N LEU A 76 8.13 8.54 -13.85
CA LEU A 76 7.41 8.94 -12.64
C LEU A 76 8.19 8.65 -11.36
N VAL A 77 8.95 7.55 -11.32
CA VAL A 77 9.72 7.16 -10.13
C VAL A 77 10.81 8.17 -9.81
N ASN A 78 11.16 8.30 -8.54
CA ASN A 78 12.27 9.17 -8.15
C ASN A 78 13.61 8.59 -8.60
N LYS A 79 14.49 9.43 -9.13
CA LYS A 79 15.77 9.01 -9.72
C LYS A 79 16.64 8.26 -8.72
N ILE A 80 17.11 7.08 -9.08
CA ILE A 80 17.95 6.23 -8.24
C ILE A 80 19.22 6.93 -7.75
N GLU A 81 19.77 7.86 -8.54
CA GLU A 81 20.98 8.61 -8.19
C GLU A 81 20.78 9.52 -6.96
N ASN A 82 19.52 9.81 -6.60
CA ASN A 82 19.21 10.67 -5.45
C ASN A 82 19.29 9.93 -4.10
N SER A 83 19.29 8.60 -4.09
CA SER A 83 19.02 7.81 -2.87
C SER A 83 20.01 8.04 -1.73
N GLY A 84 21.26 8.33 -2.07
CA GLY A 84 22.34 8.64 -1.12
C GLY A 84 22.55 10.14 -0.86
N LEU A 85 21.76 11.03 -1.44
CA LEU A 85 22.02 12.48 -1.45
C LEU A 85 21.17 13.29 -0.45
N TYR A 86 20.27 12.64 0.29
CA TYR A 86 19.43 13.30 1.29
C TYR A 86 20.22 13.63 2.55
N ALA A 87 20.22 14.91 2.92
CA ALA A 87 21.09 15.41 3.98
C ALA A 87 20.53 15.25 5.40
N THR A 88 19.25 15.54 5.59
CA THR A 88 18.62 15.57 6.90
C THR A 88 18.04 14.20 7.26
N GLN A 89 17.90 13.94 8.56
CA GLN A 89 17.27 12.69 9.02
C GLN A 89 15.82 12.58 8.52
N THR A 90 15.07 13.69 8.62
CA THR A 90 13.70 13.79 8.10
C THR A 90 13.64 13.53 6.60
N GLY A 91 14.52 14.17 5.81
CA GLY A 91 14.60 13.94 4.37
C GLY A 91 14.90 12.48 4.01
N LYS A 92 15.82 11.83 4.72
CA LYS A 92 16.12 10.40 4.53
C LYS A 92 14.92 9.51 4.85
N THR A 93 14.22 9.76 5.95
CA THR A 93 13.04 8.98 6.36
C THR A 93 11.88 9.15 5.40
N LEU A 94 11.58 10.39 4.96
CA LEU A 94 10.57 10.66 3.94
C LEU A 94 10.90 9.95 2.63
N ASN A 95 12.15 10.02 2.18
CA ASN A 95 12.54 9.39 0.94
C ASN A 95 12.61 7.85 1.05
N PHE A 96 12.82 7.27 2.23
CA PHE A 96 12.63 5.82 2.39
C PHE A 96 11.20 5.40 2.02
N GLY A 97 10.20 6.20 2.39
CA GLY A 97 8.81 6.04 1.96
C GLY A 97 8.61 6.23 0.45
N VAL A 98 9.20 7.27 -0.13
CA VAL A 98 9.17 7.53 -1.59
C VAL A 98 9.69 6.31 -2.37
N TYR A 99 10.89 5.83 -2.02
CA TYR A 99 11.51 4.70 -2.70
C TYR A 99 10.77 3.38 -2.46
N SER A 100 10.08 3.24 -1.32
CA SER A 100 9.20 2.09 -1.06
C SER A 100 7.96 2.10 -1.96
N SER A 101 7.41 3.28 -2.23
CA SER A 101 6.32 3.48 -3.20
C SER A 101 6.79 3.21 -4.63
N ASP A 102 7.96 3.72 -5.01
CA ASP A 102 8.59 3.46 -6.31
C ASP A 102 8.86 1.96 -6.52
N LEU A 103 9.41 1.27 -5.51
CA LEU A 103 9.62 -0.17 -5.56
C LEU A 103 8.30 -0.92 -5.80
N ALA A 104 7.25 -0.58 -5.06
CA ALA A 104 5.93 -1.20 -5.23
C ALA A 104 5.37 -0.93 -6.63
N TYR A 105 5.49 0.30 -7.13
CA TYR A 105 5.07 0.66 -8.47
C TYR A 105 5.79 -0.15 -9.55
N LEU A 106 7.11 -0.31 -9.45
CA LEU A 106 7.91 -1.09 -10.40
C LEU A 106 7.54 -2.57 -10.37
N VAL A 107 7.38 -3.17 -9.18
CA VAL A 107 6.98 -4.58 -9.03
C VAL A 107 5.59 -4.83 -9.63
N LEU A 108 4.61 -3.98 -9.31
CA LEU A 108 3.24 -4.10 -9.82
C LEU A 108 3.14 -3.91 -11.35
N ASN A 109 4.14 -3.27 -11.96
CA ASN A 109 4.23 -3.07 -13.41
C ASN A 109 5.26 -3.97 -14.09
N ASN A 110 5.70 -5.05 -13.43
CA ASN A 110 6.63 -6.06 -13.95
C ASN A 110 8.01 -5.50 -14.36
N GLN A 111 8.44 -4.36 -13.80
CA GLN A 111 9.74 -3.75 -14.06
C GLN A 111 10.80 -4.32 -13.09
N ASN A 112 10.93 -5.65 -13.07
CA ASN A 112 11.57 -6.36 -11.96
C ASN A 112 13.09 -6.13 -11.85
N GLN A 113 13.76 -5.89 -12.98
CA GLN A 113 15.19 -5.57 -12.99
C GLN A 113 15.46 -4.20 -12.38
N GLU A 114 14.60 -3.22 -12.65
CA GLU A 114 14.67 -1.89 -12.06
C GLU A 114 14.24 -1.93 -10.59
N ALA A 115 13.16 -2.64 -10.28
CA ALA A 115 12.71 -2.87 -8.91
C ALA A 115 13.82 -3.44 -8.01
N LEU A 116 14.64 -4.38 -8.52
CA LEU A 116 15.78 -4.91 -7.78
C LEU A 116 16.80 -3.81 -7.40
N VAL A 117 17.03 -2.83 -8.28
CA VAL A 117 17.91 -1.70 -8.00
C VAL A 117 17.33 -0.84 -6.89
N TYR A 118 16.02 -0.56 -6.92
CA TYR A 118 15.33 0.19 -5.85
C TYR A 118 15.35 -0.57 -4.52
N LEU A 119 15.18 -1.89 -4.53
CA LEU A 119 15.27 -2.73 -3.33
C LEU A 119 16.66 -2.64 -2.68
N LYS A 120 17.73 -2.69 -3.49
CA LYS A 120 19.11 -2.53 -2.98
C LYS A 120 19.33 -1.14 -2.41
N SER A 121 18.81 -0.11 -3.09
CA SER A 121 18.85 1.27 -2.58
C SER A 121 18.09 1.43 -1.27
N LEU A 122 16.92 0.82 -1.12
CA LEU A 122 16.16 0.81 0.14
C LEU A 122 16.94 0.15 1.28
N LYS A 123 17.65 -0.96 1.00
CA LYS A 123 18.56 -1.59 1.97
C LYS A 123 19.62 -0.62 2.46
N ASP A 124 20.25 0.13 1.56
CA ASP A 124 21.28 1.11 1.92
C ASP A 124 20.69 2.30 2.69
N MET A 125 19.52 2.80 2.25
CA MET A 125 18.78 3.87 2.93
C MET A 125 18.35 3.47 4.34
N ALA A 126 17.89 2.23 4.54
CA ALA A 126 17.51 1.71 5.85
C ALA A 126 18.67 1.82 6.85
N GLY A 127 19.91 1.59 6.40
CA GLY A 127 21.09 1.78 7.25
C GLY A 127 21.34 3.21 7.69
N ASN A 128 20.96 4.19 6.86
CA ASN A 128 21.10 5.61 7.19
C ASN A 128 20.03 6.11 8.17
N ILE A 129 18.96 5.34 8.39
CA ILE A 129 17.85 5.72 9.27
C ILE A 129 17.61 4.76 10.45
N GLY A 130 18.56 3.87 10.73
CA GLY A 130 18.48 2.94 11.87
C GLY A 130 17.57 1.73 11.63
N LEU A 131 17.13 1.51 10.39
CA LEU A 131 16.25 0.41 9.99
C LEU A 131 17.00 -0.75 9.29
N SER A 132 18.33 -0.80 9.39
CA SER A 132 19.13 -1.95 8.91
C SER A 132 18.56 -3.32 9.29
N PRO A 133 17.97 -3.53 10.49
CA PRO A 133 17.47 -4.84 10.86
C PRO A 133 16.42 -5.44 9.91
N ILE A 134 15.70 -4.61 9.12
CA ILE A 134 14.80 -5.08 8.05
C ILE A 134 15.56 -6.02 7.10
N PHE A 135 16.80 -5.68 6.76
CA PHE A 135 17.61 -6.33 5.72
C PHE A 135 18.78 -7.16 6.26
N ASN A 136 18.83 -7.41 7.58
CA ASN A 136 19.90 -8.18 8.20
C ASN A 136 19.94 -9.66 7.76
N ASP A 137 18.79 -10.22 7.39
CA ASP A 137 18.74 -11.50 6.71
C ASP A 137 18.82 -11.24 5.20
N GLU A 138 19.98 -11.52 4.57
CA GLU A 138 20.18 -11.33 3.13
C GLU A 138 19.16 -12.09 2.26
N LYS A 139 18.34 -12.95 2.87
CA LYS A 139 17.20 -13.61 2.25
C LYS A 139 16.29 -12.67 1.49
N LEU A 140 15.96 -11.46 1.95
CA LEU A 140 14.99 -10.61 1.22
C LEU A 140 15.47 -10.28 -0.20
N VAL A 141 16.70 -9.77 -0.31
CA VAL A 141 17.30 -9.42 -1.62
C VAL A 141 17.52 -10.68 -2.45
N ASN A 142 18.06 -11.75 -1.85
CA ASN A 142 18.31 -13.01 -2.55
C ASN A 142 17.01 -13.68 -3.05
N THR A 143 15.94 -13.62 -2.26
CA THR A 143 14.61 -14.14 -2.62
C THR A 143 14.04 -13.32 -3.76
N PHE A 144 14.16 -11.99 -3.72
CA PHE A 144 13.74 -11.13 -4.82
C PHE A 144 14.47 -11.50 -6.12
N GLU A 145 15.81 -11.59 -6.10
CA GLU A 145 16.63 -11.92 -7.27
C GLU A 145 16.26 -13.28 -7.89
N LYS A 146 16.03 -14.30 -7.05
CA LYS A 146 15.67 -15.65 -7.51
C LYS A 146 14.26 -15.74 -8.08
N ASN A 147 13.37 -14.83 -7.71
CA ASN A 147 11.97 -14.87 -8.08
C ASN A 147 11.53 -13.72 -9.00
N MET A 148 12.45 -13.04 -9.69
CA MET A 148 12.12 -11.95 -10.63
C MET A 148 11.17 -12.36 -11.76
N GLY A 149 10.95 -13.66 -12.00
CA GLY A 149 9.94 -14.16 -12.94
C GLY A 149 8.55 -14.42 -12.33
N ASN A 150 8.35 -14.16 -11.04
CA ASN A 150 7.13 -14.47 -10.31
C ASN A 150 6.63 -13.22 -9.54
N PRO A 151 5.63 -12.49 -10.09
CA PRO A 151 5.08 -11.29 -9.46
C PRO A 151 4.59 -11.49 -8.02
N ASP A 152 3.93 -12.61 -7.72
CA ASP A 152 3.39 -12.89 -6.38
C ASP A 152 4.50 -13.05 -5.35
N SER A 153 5.61 -13.67 -5.76
CA SER A 153 6.80 -13.80 -4.90
C SER A 153 7.49 -12.45 -4.65
N LEU A 154 7.48 -11.53 -5.62
CA LEU A 154 8.01 -10.19 -5.41
C LEU A 154 7.12 -9.39 -4.47
N ILE A 155 5.81 -9.48 -4.66
CA ILE A 155 4.81 -8.91 -3.76
C ILE A 155 4.98 -9.43 -2.32
N SER A 156 5.22 -10.73 -2.13
CA SER A 156 5.43 -11.28 -0.78
C SER A 156 6.70 -10.74 -0.13
N VAL A 157 7.75 -10.48 -0.91
CA VAL A 157 8.97 -9.81 -0.38
C VAL A 157 8.66 -8.38 0.08
N LEU A 158 7.86 -7.63 -0.67
CA LEU A 158 7.44 -6.28 -0.27
C LEU A 158 6.58 -6.30 0.99
N ALA A 159 5.67 -7.27 1.11
CA ALA A 159 4.86 -7.46 2.31
C ALA A 159 5.72 -7.81 3.54
N GLU A 160 6.72 -8.69 3.39
CA GLU A 160 7.65 -9.04 4.47
C GLU A 160 8.51 -7.84 4.90
N ILE A 161 8.91 -6.97 3.97
CA ILE A 161 9.61 -5.71 4.29
C ILE A 161 8.72 -4.81 5.16
N GLN A 162 7.44 -4.67 4.81
CA GLN A 162 6.50 -3.87 5.58
C GLN A 162 6.28 -4.46 6.98
N GLU A 163 6.06 -5.76 7.09
CA GLU A 163 5.88 -6.43 8.38
C GLU A 163 7.10 -6.22 9.29
N LYS A 164 8.31 -6.36 8.75
CA LYS A 164 9.55 -6.09 9.49
C LYS A 164 9.70 -4.63 9.88
N LEU A 165 9.32 -3.69 9.01
CA LEU A 165 9.30 -2.27 9.34
C LEU A 165 8.41 -2.02 10.57
N ASP A 166 7.19 -2.54 10.55
CA ASP A 166 6.22 -2.35 11.62
C ASP A 166 6.72 -2.94 12.94
N MET A 167 7.23 -4.18 12.92
CA MET A 167 7.82 -4.82 14.09
C MET A 167 8.98 -4.01 14.66
N ILE A 168 9.91 -3.53 13.83
CA ILE A 168 11.09 -2.79 14.30
C ILE A 168 10.70 -1.44 14.91
N LEU A 169 9.75 -0.74 14.29
CA LEU A 169 9.28 0.53 14.83
C LEU A 169 8.58 0.33 16.18
N GLN A 170 7.76 -0.71 16.31
CA GLN A 170 7.11 -1.05 17.57
C GLN A 170 8.12 -1.47 18.65
N ASP A 171 9.04 -2.39 18.33
CA ASP A 171 10.04 -2.91 19.28
C ASP A 171 10.98 -1.82 19.80
N ASN A 172 11.20 -0.76 19.01
CA ASN A 172 12.07 0.36 19.36
C ASN A 172 11.32 1.57 19.97
N GLU A 173 10.00 1.50 20.18
CA GLU A 173 9.16 2.63 20.61
C GLU A 173 9.27 3.84 19.64
N GLN A 174 9.39 3.55 18.34
CA GLN A 174 9.56 4.50 17.24
C GLN A 174 8.35 4.53 16.30
N GLU A 175 7.16 4.17 16.76
CA GLU A 175 5.93 4.12 15.97
C GLU A 175 5.59 5.48 15.32
N HIS A 176 6.02 6.58 15.94
CA HIS A 176 5.94 7.92 15.36
C HIS A 176 6.57 7.99 13.95
N LEU A 177 7.68 7.29 13.69
CA LEU A 177 8.32 7.31 12.37
C LEU A 177 7.43 6.73 11.26
N HIS A 178 6.43 5.90 11.60
CA HIS A 178 5.51 5.34 10.62
C HIS A 178 4.79 6.46 9.84
N ALA A 179 4.33 7.51 10.51
CA ALA A 179 3.67 8.64 9.85
C ALA A 179 4.61 9.39 8.88
N VAL A 180 5.91 9.50 9.22
CA VAL A 180 6.90 10.18 8.37
C VAL A 180 7.21 9.34 7.14
N ILE A 181 7.42 8.03 7.30
CA ILE A 181 7.64 7.10 6.19
C ILE A 181 6.42 7.08 5.28
N PHE A 182 5.23 6.95 5.86
CA PHE A 182 3.98 6.93 5.12
C PHE A 182 3.74 8.25 4.38
N ALA A 183 4.08 9.40 4.96
CA ALA A 183 3.91 10.67 4.27
C ALA A 183 4.70 10.74 2.95
N GLY A 184 5.94 10.25 2.94
CA GLY A 184 6.74 10.14 1.72
C GLY A 184 6.09 9.21 0.69
N ALA A 185 5.63 8.03 1.13
CA ALA A 185 4.99 7.05 0.26
C ALA A 185 3.64 7.52 -0.31
N TRP A 186 2.83 8.16 0.51
CA TRP A 186 1.53 8.72 0.13
C TRP A 186 1.70 9.85 -0.88
N VAL A 187 2.61 10.79 -0.62
CA VAL A 187 2.90 11.88 -1.59
C VAL A 187 3.39 11.31 -2.92
N GLU A 188 4.24 10.28 -2.92
CA GLU A 188 4.71 9.67 -4.15
C GLU A 188 3.59 8.96 -4.93
N GLY A 189 2.74 8.19 -4.24
CA GLY A 189 1.58 7.53 -4.87
C GLY A 189 0.59 8.55 -5.44
N MET A 190 0.29 9.61 -4.69
CA MET A 190 -0.55 10.72 -5.15
C MET A 190 0.08 11.49 -6.31
N TYR A 191 1.41 11.63 -6.32
CA TYR A 191 2.12 12.23 -7.45
C TYR A 191 1.91 11.40 -8.70
N MET A 192 2.20 10.09 -8.66
CA MET A 192 2.00 9.19 -9.79
C MET A 192 0.54 9.24 -10.29
N GLY A 193 -0.43 9.08 -9.39
CA GLY A 193 -1.85 9.13 -9.71
C GLY A 193 -2.26 10.45 -10.35
N SER A 194 -1.83 11.59 -9.79
CA SER A 194 -2.19 12.91 -10.31
C SER A 194 -1.55 13.21 -11.67
N LYS A 195 -0.31 12.77 -11.90
CA LYS A 195 0.42 12.99 -13.17
C LYS A 195 -0.19 12.19 -14.31
N VAL A 196 -0.71 10.99 -14.04
CA VAL A 196 -1.45 10.21 -15.04
C VAL A 196 -2.86 10.77 -15.23
N SER A 197 -3.53 11.18 -14.15
CA SER A 197 -4.88 11.78 -14.19
C SER A 197 -4.97 13.01 -15.10
N VAL A 198 -3.96 13.89 -15.11
CA VAL A 198 -3.95 15.09 -15.97
C VAL A 198 -3.79 14.77 -17.46
N GLN A 199 -3.35 13.57 -17.84
CA GLN A 199 -3.10 13.19 -19.24
C GLN A 199 -4.35 12.70 -19.98
N GLY A 200 -5.45 12.38 -19.28
CA GLY A 200 -6.67 11.90 -19.94
C GLY A 200 -7.81 11.47 -19.01
N SER A 201 -8.78 10.76 -19.57
CA SER A 201 -9.92 10.21 -18.82
C SER A 201 -9.53 8.90 -18.14
N GLN A 202 -8.90 9.01 -16.97
CA GLN A 202 -8.66 7.88 -16.08
C GLN A 202 -9.61 7.98 -14.88
N ASP A 203 -10.89 7.71 -15.11
CA ASP A 203 -11.94 7.94 -14.09
C ASP A 203 -11.74 7.09 -12.85
N GLY A 204 -11.23 5.86 -13.00
CA GLY A 204 -10.81 5.02 -11.87
C GLY A 204 -9.73 5.71 -11.02
N VAL A 205 -8.65 6.18 -11.66
CA VAL A 205 -7.55 6.89 -10.96
C VAL A 205 -8.07 8.17 -10.30
N ASN A 206 -8.96 8.92 -10.95
CA ASN A 206 -9.56 10.14 -10.37
C ASN A 206 -10.34 9.81 -9.11
N ASN A 207 -11.16 8.77 -9.12
CA ASN A 207 -11.92 8.34 -7.96
C ASN A 207 -10.98 7.94 -6.82
N LYS A 208 -9.93 7.17 -7.12
CA LYS A 208 -8.94 6.79 -6.10
C LYS A 208 -8.17 7.97 -5.53
N LEU A 209 -7.79 8.96 -6.35
CA LEU A 209 -7.19 10.20 -5.84
C LEU A 209 -8.10 10.90 -4.82
N MET A 210 -9.41 10.90 -5.05
CA MET A 210 -10.38 11.50 -4.12
C MET A 210 -10.56 10.64 -2.87
N GLU A 211 -10.67 9.32 -3.00
CA GLU A 211 -10.75 8.41 -1.85
C GLU A 211 -9.52 8.50 -0.93
N GLN A 212 -8.32 8.70 -1.49
CA GLN A 212 -7.09 8.85 -0.70
C GLN A 212 -7.07 10.12 0.16
N MET A 213 -7.98 11.08 -0.05
CA MET A 213 -8.11 12.25 0.82
C MET A 213 -8.72 11.88 2.18
N ASN A 214 -9.49 10.79 2.27
CA ASN A 214 -10.07 10.33 3.53
C ASN A 214 -9.01 9.88 4.54
N ILE A 215 -7.84 9.42 4.08
CA ILE A 215 -6.73 9.03 4.97
C ILE A 215 -5.74 10.17 5.22
N LEU A 216 -5.87 11.30 4.51
CA LEU A 216 -4.97 12.44 4.63
C LEU A 216 -5.07 13.09 6.01
N GLU A 217 -6.25 13.17 6.61
CA GLU A 217 -6.44 13.70 7.96
C GLU A 217 -5.72 12.86 9.02
N SER A 218 -5.84 11.53 8.91
CA SER A 218 -5.10 10.57 9.75
C SER A 218 -3.59 10.75 9.60
N LEU A 219 -3.08 10.89 8.38
CA LEU A 219 -1.66 11.17 8.12
C LEU A 219 -1.21 12.49 8.75
N ILE A 220 -1.99 13.57 8.57
CA ILE A 220 -1.70 14.89 9.18
C ILE A 220 -1.65 14.76 10.71
N THR A 221 -2.58 14.02 11.31
CA THR A 221 -2.62 13.77 12.76
C THR A 221 -1.37 13.04 13.24
N GLY A 222 -0.96 11.97 12.56
CA GLY A 222 0.28 11.24 12.90
C GLY A 222 1.54 12.10 12.78
N LEU A 223 1.62 12.98 11.77
CA LEU A 223 2.71 13.95 11.65
C LEU A 223 2.66 15.02 12.75
N GLN A 224 1.48 15.44 13.19
CA GLN A 224 1.32 16.38 14.30
C GLN A 224 1.71 15.77 15.64
N GLN A 225 1.70 14.45 15.79
CA GLN A 225 2.08 13.76 17.02
C GLN A 225 3.57 13.44 17.14
N GLN A 226 4.39 13.80 16.14
CA GLN A 226 5.83 13.55 16.21
C GLN A 226 6.46 14.20 17.45
N PRO A 227 7.29 13.48 18.23
CA PRO A 227 7.91 14.02 19.44
C PRO A 227 8.89 15.16 19.11
N ASP A 228 9.66 15.02 18.03
CA ASP A 228 10.69 15.98 17.61
C ASP A 228 10.30 16.70 16.31
N LYS A 229 9.13 17.36 16.29
CA LYS A 229 8.67 18.15 15.13
C LYS A 229 9.67 19.27 14.82
N ASN A 230 10.31 19.17 13.66
CA ASN A 230 11.18 20.20 13.11
C ASN A 230 10.46 21.02 12.02
N ASP A 231 11.16 22.01 11.47
CA ASP A 231 10.62 22.89 10.44
C ASP A 231 10.25 22.14 9.14
N GLU A 232 10.97 21.07 8.79
CA GLU A 232 10.66 20.23 7.64
C GLU A 232 9.29 19.54 7.81
N ILE A 233 9.04 18.93 8.97
CA ILE A 233 7.75 18.31 9.28
C ILE A 233 6.64 19.35 9.38
N ASN A 234 6.88 20.50 10.03
CA ASN A 234 5.88 21.57 10.12
C ASN A 234 5.50 22.12 8.74
N SER A 235 6.48 22.30 7.85
CA SER A 235 6.25 22.70 6.46
C SER A 235 5.42 21.65 5.71
N LEU A 236 5.76 20.37 5.85
CA LEU A 236 5.02 19.27 5.23
C LEU A 236 3.56 19.23 5.70
N ILE A 237 3.32 19.34 7.01
CA ILE A 237 1.97 19.41 7.59
C ILE A 237 1.18 20.56 6.96
N GLY A 238 1.77 21.76 6.88
CA GLY A 238 1.11 22.93 6.28
C GLY A 238 0.73 22.71 4.81
N GLN A 239 1.60 22.06 4.04
CA GLN A 239 1.30 21.75 2.63
C GLN A 239 0.25 20.66 2.48
N LEU A 240 0.27 19.62 3.32
CA LEU A 240 -0.76 18.57 3.33
C LEU A 240 -2.13 19.13 3.76
N GLN A 241 -2.16 20.07 4.70
CA GLN A 241 -3.38 20.78 5.09
C GLN A 241 -3.95 21.63 3.95
N ASP A 242 -3.09 22.24 3.13
CA ASP A 242 -3.51 22.97 1.92
C ASP A 242 -4.14 22.05 0.87
N VAL A 243 -3.59 20.84 0.68
CA VAL A 243 -4.22 19.79 -0.16
C VAL A 243 -5.57 19.34 0.43
N HIS A 244 -5.63 19.11 1.74
CA HIS A 244 -6.87 18.73 2.42
C HIS A 244 -7.95 19.80 2.25
N LYS A 245 -7.60 21.07 2.41
CA LYS A 245 -8.52 22.19 2.20
C LYS A 245 -9.02 22.26 0.76
N PHE A 246 -8.16 22.04 -0.22
CA PHE A 246 -8.56 21.96 -1.62
C PHE A 246 -9.63 20.87 -1.83
N TYR A 247 -9.48 19.71 -1.19
CA TYR A 247 -10.46 18.62 -1.23
C TYR A 247 -11.79 18.99 -0.56
N GLU A 248 -11.75 19.56 0.65
CA GLU A 248 -12.93 20.05 1.38
C GLU A 248 -13.79 21.01 0.52
N GLU A 249 -13.13 21.94 -0.18
CA GLU A 249 -13.80 22.90 -1.07
C GLU A 249 -14.45 22.23 -2.30
N LEU A 250 -13.88 21.12 -2.79
CA LEU A 250 -14.49 20.32 -3.86
C LEU A 250 -15.67 19.51 -3.34
N ASN A 251 -15.52 18.87 -2.17
CA ASN A 251 -16.54 18.03 -1.57
C ASN A 251 -17.79 18.83 -1.18
N ALA A 252 -17.61 20.01 -0.59
CA ALA A 252 -18.71 20.92 -0.26
C ALA A 252 -19.55 21.33 -1.49
N ARG A 253 -18.99 21.31 -2.71
CA ARG A 253 -19.70 21.62 -3.95
C ARG A 253 -20.40 20.41 -4.56
N ALA A 254 -19.94 19.20 -4.26
CA ALA A 254 -20.44 17.95 -4.85
C ALA A 254 -21.60 17.33 -4.04
N GLY A 255 -21.75 17.67 -2.76
CA GLY A 255 -22.80 17.10 -1.90
C GLY A 255 -22.48 15.66 -1.50
N GLU A 256 -23.43 14.73 -1.65
CA GLU A 256 -23.24 13.31 -1.31
C GLU A 256 -22.49 12.50 -2.39
N GLN A 257 -22.12 13.12 -3.52
CA GLN A 257 -21.41 12.45 -4.60
C GLN A 257 -19.90 12.71 -4.53
N THR A 258 -19.09 11.72 -4.92
CA THR A 258 -17.65 11.90 -5.08
C THR A 258 -17.38 13.06 -6.07
N PRO A 259 -16.55 14.05 -5.71
CA PRO A 259 -16.39 15.22 -6.57
C PRO A 259 -15.73 14.84 -7.89
N THR A 260 -16.37 15.21 -9.00
CA THR A 260 -15.78 15.00 -10.32
C THR A 260 -14.66 16.02 -10.55
N LEU A 261 -13.44 15.52 -10.80
CA LEU A 261 -12.30 16.36 -11.11
C LEU A 261 -12.37 16.87 -12.56
N THR A 262 -12.68 18.15 -12.73
CA THR A 262 -12.51 18.84 -14.03
C THR A 262 -11.02 18.87 -14.42
N ALA A 263 -10.71 19.07 -15.70
CA ALA A 263 -9.31 19.16 -16.16
C ALA A 263 -8.49 20.23 -15.39
N GLU A 264 -9.12 21.36 -15.08
CA GLU A 264 -8.51 22.42 -14.27
C GLU A 264 -8.21 21.95 -12.84
N LYS A 265 -9.15 21.24 -12.20
CA LYS A 265 -8.98 20.74 -10.83
C LYS A 265 -7.99 19.57 -10.74
N LYS A 266 -7.91 18.72 -11.77
CA LYS A 266 -6.84 17.72 -11.89
C LYS A 266 -5.47 18.39 -11.92
N LYS A 267 -5.32 19.44 -12.73
CA LYS A 267 -4.07 20.18 -12.83
C LYS A 267 -3.70 20.86 -11.51
N GLU A 268 -4.67 21.52 -10.87
CA GLU A 268 -4.45 22.18 -9.58
C GLU A 268 -4.00 21.18 -8.50
N LEU A 269 -4.65 20.02 -8.40
CA LEU A 269 -4.23 18.95 -7.49
C LEU A 269 -2.81 18.46 -7.81
N SER A 270 -2.53 18.19 -9.09
CA SER A 270 -1.20 17.70 -9.52
C SER A 270 -0.10 18.71 -9.24
N ASP A 271 -0.35 20.00 -9.41
CA ASP A 271 0.62 21.07 -9.11
C ASP A 271 0.91 21.14 -7.60
N ARG A 272 -0.11 21.05 -6.74
CA ARG A 272 0.05 21.03 -5.27
C ARG A 272 0.84 19.81 -4.80
N ILE A 273 0.48 18.62 -5.27
CA ILE A 273 1.21 17.38 -4.92
C ILE A 273 2.65 17.42 -5.46
N SER A 274 2.86 17.92 -6.68
CA SER A 274 4.21 18.07 -7.26
C SER A 274 5.07 19.04 -6.44
N LEU A 275 4.49 20.12 -5.91
CA LEU A 275 5.21 21.05 -5.04
C LEU A 275 5.69 20.37 -3.76
N ILE A 276 4.85 19.56 -3.13
CA ILE A 276 5.20 18.80 -1.92
C ILE A 276 6.31 17.79 -2.24
N ARG A 277 6.10 16.96 -3.28
CA ARG A 277 7.07 15.97 -3.70
C ARG A 277 8.43 16.60 -3.99
N ASN A 278 8.47 17.71 -4.73
CA ASN A 278 9.72 18.40 -5.06
C ASN A 278 10.46 18.92 -3.82
N GLY A 279 9.74 19.25 -2.74
CA GLY A 279 10.33 19.54 -1.44
C GLY A 279 10.94 18.30 -0.79
N ILE A 280 10.22 17.17 -0.81
CA ILE A 280 10.67 15.89 -0.24
C ILE A 280 11.90 15.34 -0.97
N VAL A 281 11.86 15.26 -2.30
CA VAL A 281 12.94 14.64 -3.10
C VAL A 281 14.10 15.58 -3.39
N LYS A 282 14.13 16.76 -2.75
CA LYS A 282 15.20 17.75 -2.93
C LYS A 282 16.51 17.18 -2.40
N VAL A 283 17.51 17.15 -3.28
CA VAL A 283 18.90 16.79 -2.96
C VAL A 283 19.77 18.04 -2.85
N ASN A 284 20.89 17.94 -2.13
CA ASN A 284 21.89 19.00 -2.01
C ASN A 284 22.88 19.00 -3.17
#